data_AF-A0A839XZY2-F1
#
_entry.id   AF-A0A839XZY2-F1
#
_cell.length_a   1.000
_cell.length_b   1.000
_cell.length_c   1.000
_cell.angle_alpha   90.00
_cell.angle_beta   90.00
_cell.angle_gamma   90.00
#
_symmetry.space_group_name_H-M   'P 1'
#
loop_
_entity.id
_entity.type
_entity.pdbx_description
1 polymer ?
#
loop_
_entity_poly.entity_id
_entity_poly.type
_entity_poly.pdbx_seq_one_letter_code
_entity_poly.pdbx_strand_id
1 'polypeptide(L)' 'MLNEDYATRIARDWNVPASGIGHVTRFRVRRAFLDRYAVQQAGGATILEYWIPAEDLPAFDDAIVGEIELVSTFTPTA' A
#
# COMPACT_ATOMS: atom_id res chain seq x y z
N MET A 1 -1.49 -3.82 -0.24
CA MET A 1 -2.70 -3.31 -0.93
C MET A 1 -2.52 -3.40 -2.43
N LEU A 2 -3.52 -3.88 -3.17
CA LEU A 2 -3.45 -4.14 -4.62
C LEU A 2 -4.39 -3.27 -5.46
N ASN A 3 -5.11 -2.34 -4.81
CA ASN A 3 -6.08 -1.47 -5.46
C ASN A 3 -5.80 -0.02 -5.09
N GLU A 4 -5.52 0.80 -6.11
CA GLU A 4 -5.22 2.23 -5.96
C GLU A 4 -6.43 3.03 -5.46
N ASP A 5 -7.64 2.78 -5.96
CA ASP A 5 -8.85 3.50 -5.53
C ASP A 5 -9.06 3.36 -4.03
N TYR A 6 -8.81 2.17 -3.50
CA TYR A 6 -8.92 1.94 -2.07
C TYR A 6 -7.75 2.58 -1.30
N ALA A 7 -6.53 2.56 -1.84
CA ALA A 7 -5.38 3.27 -1.23
C ALA A 7 -5.63 4.78 -1.14
N THR A 8 -6.20 5.36 -2.18
CA THR A 8 -6.66 6.74 -2.23
C THR A 8 -7.71 7.03 -1.18
N ARG A 9 -8.70 6.14 -1.00
CA ARG A 9 -9.71 6.29 0.06
C ARG A 9 -9.08 6.29 1.45
N ILE A 10 -8.14 5.38 1.75
CA ILE A 10 -7.43 5.39 3.03
C ILE A 10 -6.68 6.72 3.21
N ALA A 11 -5.90 7.13 2.21
CA ALA A 11 -5.09 8.34 2.30
C ALA A 11 -5.95 9.60 2.50
N ARG A 12 -7.00 9.76 1.71
CA ARG A 12 -7.86 10.96 1.72
C ARG A 12 -8.86 10.96 2.87
N ASP A 13 -9.56 9.85 3.09
CA ASP A 13 -10.71 9.82 3.99
C ASP A 13 -10.32 9.50 5.44
N TRP A 14 -9.16 8.85 5.66
CA TRP A 14 -8.70 8.46 7.01
C TRP A 14 -7.39 9.15 7.40
N ASN A 15 -6.33 9.10 6.57
CA ASN A 15 -5.03 9.64 6.95
C ASN A 15 -5.03 11.18 6.98
N VAL A 16 -5.65 11.87 6.01
CA VAL A 16 -5.74 13.34 6.05
C VAL A 16 -6.45 13.83 7.31
N PRO A 17 -7.64 13.32 7.70
CA PRO A 17 -8.26 13.73 8.96
C PRO A 17 -7.44 13.41 10.22
N ALA A 18 -6.72 12.29 10.22
CA ALA A 18 -5.95 11.84 11.39
C ALA A 18 -4.56 12.49 11.53
N SER A 19 -3.94 12.89 10.42
CA SER A 19 -2.52 13.29 10.38
C SER A 19 -2.26 14.57 9.59
N GLY A 20 -3.28 15.18 8.99
CA GLY A 20 -3.17 16.42 8.21
C GLY A 20 -2.55 16.26 6.82
N ILE A 21 -2.18 15.04 6.42
CA ILE A 21 -1.67 14.71 5.08
C ILE A 21 -1.85 13.22 4.82
N GLY A 22 -2.03 12.84 3.56
CA GLY A 22 -2.09 11.45 3.12
C GLY A 22 -1.37 11.25 1.80
N HIS A 23 -0.59 10.16 1.70
CA HIS A 23 0.13 9.80 0.48
C HIS A 23 -0.30 8.41 0.01
N VAL A 24 -0.36 8.23 -1.31
CA VAL A 24 -0.39 6.91 -1.94
C VAL A 24 0.93 6.71 -2.64
N THR A 25 1.63 5.64 -2.28
CA THR A 25 2.89 5.23 -2.91
C THR A 25 2.73 3.90 -3.61
N ARG A 26 3.48 3.71 -4.70
CA ARG A 26 3.51 2.46 -5.48
C ARG A 26 4.91 1.87 -5.47
N PHE A 27 4.95 0.57 -5.20
CA PHE A 27 6.17 -0.23 -5.19
C PHE A 27 6.08 -1.27 -6.30
N ARG A 28 7.15 -1.45 -7.06
CA ARG A 28 7.34 -2.69 -7.84
C ARG A 28 8.10 -3.66 -6.96
N VAL A 29 7.60 -4.88 -6.82
CA VAL A 29 8.21 -5.93 -6.01
C VAL A 29 8.45 -7.15 -6.88
N ARG A 30 9.57 -7.85 -6.66
CA ARG A 30 9.85 -9.10 -7.39
C ARG A 30 8.71 -10.09 -7.20
N ARG A 31 8.14 -10.59 -8.31
CA ARG A 31 7.06 -11.59 -8.29
C ARG A 31 7.43 -12.82 -7.45
N ALA A 32 8.65 -13.34 -7.62
CA ALA A 32 9.12 -14.51 -6.88
C ALA A 32 9.09 -14.34 -5.35
N PHE A 33 9.21 -13.11 -4.85
CA PHE A 33 9.03 -12.82 -3.42
C PHE A 33 7.55 -12.92 -3.02
N LEU A 34 6.67 -12.28 -3.80
CA LEU A 34 5.23 -12.19 -3.52
C LEU A 34 4.49 -13.52 -3.68
N ASP A 35 4.94 -14.39 -4.58
CA ASP A 35 4.32 -15.71 -4.83
C ASP A 35 4.34 -16.62 -3.58
N ARG A 36 5.12 -16.26 -2.56
CA ARG A 36 5.18 -16.95 -1.26
C ARG A 36 4.01 -16.60 -0.34
N TYR A 37 3.25 -15.56 -0.65
CA TYR A 37 2.15 -15.05 0.17
C TYR A 37 0.83 -15.09 -0.59
N ALA A 38 -0.22 -15.55 0.06
CA ALA A 38 -1.56 -15.50 -0.50
C ALA A 38 -2.09 -14.06 -0.49
N VAL A 39 -2.84 -13.70 -1.53
CA VAL A 39 -3.64 -12.47 -1.54
C VAL A 39 -4.79 -12.64 -0.56
N GLN A 40 -4.91 -11.69 0.35
CA GLN A 40 -5.94 -11.62 1.37
C GLN A 40 -7.00 -10.60 0.96
N GLN A 41 -8.24 -10.83 1.36
CA GLN A 41 -9.33 -9.88 1.23
C GLN A 41 -9.61 -9.25 2.60
N ALA A 42 -9.36 -7.94 2.75
CA ALA A 42 -9.52 -7.25 4.03
C ALA A 42 -10.76 -6.35 4.04
N GLY A 43 -11.81 -6.75 4.76
CA GLY A 43 -13.07 -5.99 4.80
C GLY A 43 -13.92 -6.18 3.54
N GLY A 44 -14.27 -5.09 2.85
CA GLY A 44 -15.10 -5.10 1.65
C GLY A 44 -14.52 -5.92 0.48
N ALA A 45 -15.40 -6.37 -0.44
CA ALA A 45 -15.08 -7.31 -1.51
C ALA A 45 -13.92 -6.89 -2.45
N THR A 46 -13.65 -5.59 -2.57
CA THR A 46 -12.66 -5.05 -3.51
C THR A 46 -11.29 -4.80 -2.89
N ILE A 47 -11.13 -5.12 -1.61
CA ILE A 47 -9.92 -4.79 -0.84
C ILE A 47 -9.03 -6.03 -0.83
N LEU A 48 -8.09 -6.06 -1.77
CA LEU A 48 -7.10 -7.13 -1.88
C LEU A 48 -5.73 -6.63 -1.44
N GLU A 49 -5.02 -7.44 -0.67
CA GLU A 49 -3.69 -7.11 -0.16
C GLU A 49 -2.83 -8.34 0.16
N TYR A 50 -1.51 -8.14 0.24
CA TYR A 50 -0.61 -9.13 0.80
C TYR A 50 -0.41 -8.82 2.29
N TRP A 51 -0.45 -9.86 3.12
CA TRP A 51 -0.05 -9.78 4.51
C TRP A 51 1.37 -10.34 4.63
N ILE A 52 2.34 -9.44 4.79
CA ILE A 52 3.75 -9.79 4.96
C ILE A 52 4.04 -9.82 6.46
N PRO A 53 4.53 -10.94 7.01
CA PRO A 53 4.95 -11.02 8.40
C PRO A 53 6.02 -9.96 8.71
N ALA A 54 6.05 -9.47 9.95
CA ALA A 54 6.97 -8.40 10.33
C ALA A 54 8.44 -8.85 10.21
N GLU A 55 8.72 -10.12 10.48
CA GLU A 55 10.03 -10.76 10.34
C GLU A 55 10.53 -10.81 8.88
N ASP A 56 9.62 -10.75 7.90
CA ASP A 56 9.94 -10.79 6.48
C ASP A 56 10.12 -9.40 5.86
N LEU A 57 9.90 -8.32 6.62
CA LEU A 57 10.05 -6.95 6.12
C LEU A 57 11.44 -6.65 5.54
N PRO A 58 12.57 -7.07 6.13
CA PRO A 58 13.88 -6.86 5.51
C PRO A 58 13.97 -7.51 4.12
N ALA A 59 13.41 -8.70 3.96
CA ALA A 59 13.40 -9.40 2.67
C ALA A 59 12.41 -8.75 1.68
N PHE A 60 11.32 -8.14 2.17
CA PHE A 60 10.39 -7.37 1.35
C PHE A 60 11.09 -6.13 0.78
N ASP A 61 11.81 -5.39 1.62
CA ASP A 61 12.55 -4.19 1.22
C ASP A 61 13.61 -4.54 0.15
N ASP A 62 14.35 -5.63 0.35
CA ASP A 62 15.31 -6.15 -0.64
C ASP A 62 14.64 -6.57 -1.96
N ALA A 63 13.36 -6.92 -1.93
CA ALA A 63 12.56 -7.33 -3.07
C ALA A 63 11.89 -6.16 -3.81
N ILE A 64 11.89 -4.95 -3.26
CA ILE A 64 11.48 -3.74 -3.97
C ILE A 64 12.47 -3.48 -5.11
N VAL A 65 11.94 -3.17 -6.29
CA VAL A 65 12.72 -2.97 -7.51
C VAL A 65 12.42 -1.61 -8.12
N GLY A 66 13.48 -0.86 -8.40
CA GLY A 66 13.37 0.50 -8.91
C GLY A 66 12.91 1.49 -7.83
N GLU A 67 12.30 2.59 -8.27
CA GLU A 67 11.89 3.67 -7.40
C GLU A 67 10.52 3.41 -6.76
N ILE A 68 10.35 4.00 -5.57
CA ILE A 68 9.04 4.12 -4.92
C ILE A 68 8.37 5.36 -5.49
N GLU A 69 7.27 5.16 -6.20
CA GLU A 69 6.57 6.24 -6.89
C GLU A 69 5.54 6.87 -5.95
N LEU A 70 5.55 8.19 -5.79
CA LEU A 70 4.46 8.93 -5.19
C LEU A 70 3.34 9.09 -6.24
N VAL A 71 2.22 8.42 -6.01
CA VAL A 71 1.07 8.43 -6.93
C VAL A 71 0.17 9.64 -6.70
N SER A 72 -0.12 9.94 -5.43
CA SER A 72 -0.97 11.06 -5.07
C SER A 72 -0.67 11.55 -3.65
N THR A 73 -0.88 12.85 -3.44
CA THR A 73 -0.87 13.49 -2.12
C THR A 73 -2.20 14.17 -1.88
N PHE A 74 -2.73 14.01 -0.67
CA PHE A 74 -3.93 14.66 -0.20
C PHE A 74 -3.60 15.51 1.01
N THR A 75 -4.22 16.69 1.08
CA THR A 75 -4.16 17.61 2.21
C THR A 75 -5.60 18.01 2.58
N PRO A 76 -5.83 18.59 3.77
CA PRO A 76 -7.12 19.14 4.12
C PRO A 76 -7.57 20.14 3.04
N THR A 77 -8.82 20.05 2.63
CA THR A 77 -9.43 21.11 1.83
C THR A 77 -9.55 22.34 2.73
N ALA A 78 -9.11 23.50 2.21
CA ALA A 78 -9.22 24.78 2.91
C ALA A 78 -10.68 25.17 3.21
#